data_AF-A0A0R2DHJ6-F1
#
_entry.id   AF-A0A0R2DHJ6-F1
#
_cell.length_a   1.000
_cell.length_b   1.000
_cell.length_c   1.000
_cell.angle_alpha   90.00
_cell.angle_beta   90.00
_cell.angle_gamma   90.00
#
_symmetry.space_group_name_H-M   'P 1'
#
loop_
_entity.id
_entity.type
_entity.pdbx_description
1 polymer ?
#
loop_
_entity_poly.entity_id
_entity_poly.type
_entity_poly.pdbx_seq_one_letter_code
_entity_poly.pdbx_strand_id
1 'polypeptide(L)'
;MIFYENQVKNIAQWPWLHFVVQLVLILVISELSYRLVERPFAHFNWHQWQSWLRKLVQPHSGYGWQRLMVLPFLLVFALGLTGAVIAPAHAVAQRAPLAKQIKRNSKQNSRRKASLIAQAQKQSAKAHSATTSQATSKQTDQPVAGLSLTQTQQAKQLPVVAIGDSVMLDSLNVLQQAFPKMIINAKVGRQVKASSDLLNYYATKGVLPDVVLIGLGTNGAFTPQQLAEIMRQVGPKRQVFWINVRVPTRSWQNSVNATLKRGAQQWPNLTVIDWYNYSQGHSAWFYKDQVHPNNIGKQHYSDFIAQQLLKQIKH
;
A
#
# COMPACT_ATOMS: atom_id res chain seq x y z
N MET A 1 8.67 -1.77 18.32
CA MET A 1 7.66 -1.08 17.48
C MET A 1 7.17 -1.94 16.33
N ILE A 2 8.03 -2.33 15.37
CA ILE A 2 7.65 -3.11 14.17
C ILE A 2 6.89 -4.40 14.49
N PHE A 3 7.27 -5.12 15.55
CA PHE A 3 6.58 -6.36 15.96
C PHE A 3 5.15 -6.13 16.43
N TYR A 4 4.90 -5.10 17.25
CA TYR A 4 3.54 -4.77 17.72
C TYR A 4 2.64 -4.42 16.54
N GLU A 5 3.12 -3.58 15.62
CA GLU A 5 2.34 -3.17 14.46
C GLU A 5 2.03 -4.32 13.50
N ASN A 6 2.89 -5.34 13.45
CA ASN A 6 2.65 -6.53 12.64
C ASN A 6 1.59 -7.47 13.25
N GLN A 7 1.35 -7.41 14.56
CA GLN A 7 0.36 -8.24 15.24
C GLN A 7 -1.00 -7.55 15.38
N VAL A 8 -1.01 -6.22 15.47
CA VAL A 8 -2.23 -5.43 15.68
C VAL A 8 -2.79 -4.96 14.34
N LYS A 9 -4.00 -5.42 14.01
CA LYS A 9 -4.62 -5.17 12.70
C LYS A 9 -5.30 -3.80 12.55
N ASN A 10 -5.63 -3.13 13.66
CA ASN A 10 -6.52 -1.96 13.68
C ASN A 10 -5.87 -0.69 14.26
N ILE A 11 -4.58 -0.49 14.00
CA ILE A 11 -3.81 0.65 14.52
C ILE A 11 -4.45 1.99 14.14
N ALA A 12 -5.02 2.06 12.94
CA ALA A 12 -5.68 3.26 12.45
C ALA A 12 -6.98 3.60 13.22
N GLN A 13 -7.62 2.65 13.90
CA GLN A 13 -8.89 2.90 14.59
C GLN A 13 -8.67 3.70 15.90
N TRP A 14 -7.60 3.38 16.64
CA TRP A 14 -7.29 4.01 17.93
C TRP A 14 -5.82 4.42 18.05
N PRO A 15 -5.31 5.38 17.25
CA PRO A 15 -3.87 5.66 17.17
C PRO A 15 -3.22 6.01 18.53
N TRP A 16 -3.91 6.81 19.35
CA TRP A 16 -3.43 7.23 20.68
C TRP A 16 -3.36 6.07 21.68
N LEU A 17 -4.36 5.17 21.66
CA LEU A 17 -4.34 3.98 22.51
C LEU A 17 -3.13 3.11 22.16
N HIS A 18 -2.90 2.86 20.88
CA HIS A 18 -1.77 2.06 20.42
C HIS A 18 -0.42 2.73 20.75
N PHE A 19 -0.34 4.05 20.70
CA PHE A 19 0.83 4.80 21.16
C PHE A 19 1.09 4.62 22.66
N VAL A 20 0.06 4.75 23.50
CA VAL A 20 0.17 4.53 24.96
C VAL A 20 0.56 3.10 25.28
N VAL A 21 -0.07 2.11 24.64
CA VAL A 21 0.29 0.69 24.81
C VAL A 21 1.74 0.44 24.45
N GLN A 22 2.24 1.03 23.36
CA GLN A 22 3.66 0.92 22.98
C GLN A 22 4.58 1.54 24.03
N LEU A 23 4.24 2.70 24.58
CA LEU A 23 5.02 3.32 25.66
C LEU A 23 5.04 2.45 26.91
N VAL A 24 3.89 1.92 27.34
CA VAL A 24 3.79 1.03 28.49
C VAL A 24 4.62 -0.24 28.25
N LEU A 25 4.53 -0.85 27.07
CA LEU A 25 5.34 -2.02 26.73
C LEU A 25 6.85 -1.73 26.79
N ILE A 26 7.29 -0.57 26.29
CA ILE A 26 8.69 -0.15 26.39
C ILE A 26 9.09 -0.01 27.86
N LEU A 27 8.33 0.73 28.67
CA LEU A 27 8.63 0.94 30.09
C LEU A 27 8.67 -0.37 30.88
N VAL A 28 7.72 -1.28 30.64
CA VAL A 28 7.67 -2.60 31.30
C VAL A 28 8.85 -3.46 30.88
N ILE A 29 9.17 -3.54 29.58
CA ILE A 29 10.32 -4.33 29.09
C ILE A 29 11.63 -3.73 29.60
N SER A 30 11.76 -2.41 29.60
CA SER A 30 12.93 -1.71 30.15
C SER A 30 13.09 -1.98 31.64
N GLU A 31 12.01 -1.92 32.44
CA GLU A 31 12.07 -2.20 33.87
C GLU A 31 12.39 -3.67 34.16
N LEU A 32 11.80 -4.61 33.41
CA LEU A 32 12.12 -6.03 33.51
C LEU A 32 13.57 -6.31 33.11
N SER A 33 14.05 -5.67 32.04
CA SER A 33 15.47 -5.75 31.64
C SER A 33 16.37 -5.21 32.74
N TYR A 34 16.03 -4.06 33.33
CA TYR A 34 16.80 -3.45 34.40
C TYR A 34 16.87 -4.36 35.64
N ARG A 35 15.74 -4.93 36.07
CA ARG A 35 15.68 -5.78 37.28
C ARG A 35 16.26 -7.17 37.08
N LEU A 36 16.02 -7.81 35.92
CA LEU A 36 16.34 -9.22 35.69
C LEU A 36 17.67 -9.44 34.96
N VAL A 37 18.14 -8.43 34.21
CA VAL A 37 19.38 -8.52 33.44
C VAL A 37 20.39 -7.52 33.98
N GLU A 38 20.10 -6.23 33.93
CA GLU A 38 21.08 -5.20 34.22
C GLU A 38 21.58 -5.24 35.67
N ARG A 39 20.69 -5.24 36.67
CA ARG A 39 21.07 -5.30 38.09
C ARG A 39 21.85 -6.57 38.47
N PRO A 40 21.42 -7.80 38.09
CA PRO A 40 22.16 -9.01 38.43
C PRO A 40 23.53 -9.09 37.75
N PHE A 41 23.63 -8.65 36.48
CA PHE A 41 24.88 -8.72 35.73
C PHE A 41 25.83 -7.55 36.01
N ALA A 42 25.35 -6.40 36.49
CA ALA A 42 26.20 -5.27 36.88
C ALA A 42 27.21 -5.64 37.98
N HIS A 43 26.86 -6.59 38.84
CA HIS A 43 27.73 -7.08 39.92
C HIS A 43 28.36 -8.44 39.61
N PHE A 44 28.15 -8.99 38.42
CA PHE A 44 28.67 -10.30 38.04
C PHE A 44 30.14 -10.18 37.63
N ASN A 45 30.98 -11.01 38.24
CA ASN A 45 32.42 -10.96 37.97
C ASN A 45 32.75 -11.73 36.68
N TRP A 46 32.84 -11.00 35.56
CA TRP A 46 32.97 -11.59 34.21
C TRP A 46 34.17 -12.52 34.05
N HIS A 47 35.23 -12.35 34.83
CA HIS A 47 36.41 -13.22 34.78
C HIS A 47 36.12 -14.66 35.25
N GLN A 48 35.03 -14.90 35.99
CA GLN A 48 34.68 -16.21 36.57
C GLN A 48 33.51 -16.90 35.87
N TRP A 49 33.06 -16.43 34.70
CA TRP A 49 31.90 -17.00 34.00
C TRP A 49 32.02 -18.51 33.73
N GLN A 50 33.24 -19.00 33.48
CA GLN A 50 33.53 -20.41 33.25
C GLN A 50 33.35 -21.26 34.53
N SER A 51 33.75 -20.75 35.68
CA SER A 51 33.60 -21.46 36.95
C SER A 51 32.14 -21.45 37.41
N TRP A 52 31.39 -20.39 37.11
CA TRP A 52 29.95 -20.30 37.29
C TRP A 52 29.20 -21.36 36.46
N LEU A 53 29.50 -21.50 35.17
CA LEU A 53 28.93 -22.55 34.31
C LEU A 53 29.25 -23.96 34.82
N ARG A 54 30.51 -24.23 35.19
CA ARG A 54 30.91 -25.54 35.74
C ARG A 54 30.14 -25.87 37.02
N LYS A 55 29.97 -24.89 37.92
CA LYS A 55 29.20 -25.06 39.16
C LYS A 55 27.70 -25.23 38.92
N LEU A 56 27.16 -24.71 37.81
CA LEU A 56 25.76 -24.86 37.44
C LEU A 56 25.40 -26.31 37.10
N VAL A 57 26.35 -27.06 36.53
CA VAL A 57 26.16 -28.45 36.08
C VAL A 57 26.53 -29.48 37.16
N GLN A 58 27.40 -29.14 38.11
CA GLN A 58 27.86 -30.08 39.14
C GLN A 58 26.78 -30.41 40.19
N PRO A 59 26.43 -31.67 40.48
CA PRO A 59 25.31 -32.04 41.36
C PRO A 59 25.41 -31.56 42.83
N HIS A 60 26.62 -31.31 43.36
CA HIS A 60 26.84 -30.93 44.78
C HIS A 60 27.22 -29.45 45.00
N SER A 61 27.03 -28.58 44.02
CA SER A 61 27.35 -27.15 44.18
C SER A 61 26.28 -26.41 45.00
N GLY A 62 26.69 -25.40 45.78
CA GLY A 62 25.82 -24.56 46.62
C GLY A 62 24.76 -23.73 45.87
N TYR A 63 24.65 -23.86 44.54
CA TYR A 63 23.64 -23.18 43.73
C TYR A 63 22.24 -23.80 43.81
N GLY A 64 22.07 -25.00 44.39
CA GLY A 64 20.77 -25.61 44.74
C GLY A 64 19.60 -25.27 43.80
N TRP A 65 18.56 -24.64 44.35
CA TRP A 65 17.34 -24.21 43.62
C TRP A 65 17.56 -23.02 42.67
N GLN A 66 18.65 -22.27 42.78
CA GLN A 66 18.95 -21.14 41.90
C GLN A 66 19.17 -21.58 40.45
N ARG A 67 19.53 -22.86 40.22
CA ARG A 67 19.63 -23.45 38.87
C ARG A 67 18.30 -23.48 38.14
N LEU A 68 17.19 -23.59 38.87
CA LEU A 68 15.84 -23.58 38.30
C LEU A 68 15.51 -22.20 37.70
N MET A 69 16.18 -21.12 38.11
CA MET A 69 15.99 -19.79 37.53
C MET A 69 16.56 -19.67 36.09
N VAL A 70 17.43 -20.59 35.67
CA VAL A 70 17.97 -20.63 34.30
C VAL A 70 16.95 -21.25 33.34
N LEU A 71 16.08 -22.14 33.81
CA LEU A 71 15.05 -22.80 33.00
C LEU A 71 14.05 -21.84 32.33
N PRO A 72 13.44 -20.85 33.00
CA PRO A 72 12.57 -19.89 32.34
C PRO A 72 13.33 -19.04 31.32
N PHE A 73 14.61 -18.72 31.57
CA PHE A 73 15.44 -17.98 30.62
C PHE A 73 15.75 -18.81 29.36
N LEU A 74 16.10 -20.09 29.52
CA LEU A 74 16.29 -21.03 28.42
C LEU A 74 15.00 -21.28 27.64
N LEU A 75 13.86 -21.35 28.33
CA LEU A 75 12.55 -21.53 27.69
C LEU A 75 12.15 -20.30 26.87
N VAL A 76 12.30 -19.09 27.43
CA VAL A 76 12.08 -17.83 26.69
C VAL A 76 13.06 -17.70 25.52
N PHE A 77 14.32 -18.09 25.71
CA PHE A 77 15.33 -18.09 24.65
C PHE A 77 15.00 -19.11 23.55
N ALA A 78 14.58 -20.32 23.89
CA ALA A 78 14.17 -21.35 22.93
C ALA A 78 12.89 -20.96 22.18
N LEU A 79 11.90 -20.37 22.86
CA LEU A 79 10.72 -19.78 22.23
C LEU A 79 11.08 -18.60 21.32
N GLY A 80 12.04 -17.78 21.72
CA GLY A 80 12.60 -16.70 20.90
C GLY A 80 13.29 -17.22 19.66
N LEU A 81 14.12 -18.26 19.78
CA LEU A 81 14.83 -18.89 18.66
C LEU A 81 13.86 -19.60 17.70
N THR A 82 12.91 -20.38 18.21
CA THR A 82 11.88 -21.03 17.38
C THR A 82 11.02 -19.99 16.66
N GLY A 83 10.62 -18.91 17.35
CA GLY A 83 9.97 -17.76 16.73
C GLY A 83 10.83 -17.09 15.63
N ALA A 84 12.12 -16.89 15.89
CA ALA A 84 13.05 -16.30 14.93
C ALA A 84 13.30 -17.18 13.69
N VAL A 85 13.25 -18.50 13.83
CA VAL A 85 13.41 -19.46 12.72
C VAL A 85 12.11 -19.59 11.91
N ILE A 86 10.94 -19.63 12.57
CA ILE A 86 9.65 -19.88 11.90
C ILE A 86 9.05 -18.61 11.30
N ALA A 87 9.17 -17.45 11.96
CA ALA A 87 8.56 -16.20 11.50
C ALA A 87 8.96 -15.78 10.07
N PRO A 88 10.24 -15.89 9.65
CA PRO A 88 10.63 -15.62 8.27
C PRO A 88 9.96 -16.56 7.27
N ALA A 89 9.89 -17.86 7.56
CA ALA A 89 9.32 -18.85 6.65
C ALA A 89 7.81 -18.60 6.39
N HIS A 90 7.06 -18.31 7.44
CA HIS A 90 5.62 -17.99 7.33
C HIS A 90 5.38 -16.65 6.62
N ALA A 91 6.19 -15.63 6.88
CA ALA A 91 6.09 -14.34 6.20
C ALA A 91 6.43 -14.47 4.70
N VAL A 92 7.44 -15.26 4.34
CA VAL A 92 7.84 -15.51 2.96
C VAL A 92 6.79 -16.31 2.20
N ALA A 93 6.26 -17.40 2.76
CA ALA A 93 5.23 -18.21 2.12
C ALA A 93 3.96 -17.40 1.78
N GLN A 94 3.54 -16.52 2.69
CA GLN A 94 2.36 -15.67 2.49
C GLN A 94 2.60 -14.53 1.50
N ARG A 95 3.83 -13.99 1.44
CA ARG A 95 4.20 -12.95 0.47
C ARG A 95 4.51 -13.51 -0.92
N ALA A 96 4.81 -14.80 -1.05
CA ALA A 96 5.26 -15.38 -2.32
C ALA A 96 4.25 -15.23 -3.47
N PRO A 97 2.93 -15.51 -3.32
CA PRO A 97 1.97 -15.32 -4.40
C PRO A 97 1.83 -13.84 -4.80
N LEU A 98 1.68 -12.95 -3.81
CA LEU A 98 1.55 -11.50 -4.01
C LEU A 98 2.79 -10.91 -4.69
N ALA A 99 3.99 -11.23 -4.19
CA ALA A 99 5.25 -10.74 -4.74
C ALA A 99 5.48 -11.24 -6.18
N LYS A 100 5.15 -12.51 -6.46
CA LYS A 100 5.24 -13.09 -7.80
C LYS A 100 4.28 -12.38 -8.77
N GLN A 101 3.06 -12.09 -8.32
CA GLN A 101 2.07 -11.37 -9.12
C GLN A 101 2.49 -9.93 -9.40
N ILE A 102 2.90 -9.18 -8.38
CA ILE A 102 3.41 -7.81 -8.53
C ILE A 102 4.59 -7.75 -9.51
N LYS A 103 5.52 -8.70 -9.44
CA LYS A 103 6.66 -8.79 -10.37
C LYS A 103 6.21 -9.03 -11.81
N ARG A 104 5.23 -9.91 -12.01
CA ARG A 104 4.62 -10.17 -13.33
C ARG A 104 3.92 -8.92 -13.88
N ASN A 105 3.06 -8.30 -13.08
CA ASN A 105 2.33 -7.08 -13.45
C ASN A 105 3.29 -5.94 -13.79
N SER A 106 4.35 -5.75 -12.99
CA SER A 106 5.36 -4.72 -13.25
C SER A 106 6.08 -4.94 -14.59
N LYS A 107 6.42 -6.19 -14.93
CA LYS A 107 7.09 -6.53 -16.20
C LYS A 107 6.17 -6.36 -17.40
N GLN A 108 4.91 -6.77 -17.27
CA GLN A 108 3.93 -6.60 -18.34
C GLN A 108 3.60 -5.12 -18.55
N ASN A 109 3.46 -4.37 -17.46
CA ASN A 109 3.13 -2.95 -17.50
C ASN A 109 4.22 -2.11 -18.16
N SER A 110 5.51 -2.40 -17.94
CA SER A 110 6.58 -1.59 -18.56
C SER A 110 6.48 -1.58 -20.10
N ARG A 111 6.22 -2.75 -20.70
CA ARG A 111 6.02 -2.90 -22.15
C ARG A 111 4.73 -2.24 -22.63
N ARG A 112 3.61 -2.52 -21.95
CA ARG A 112 2.29 -1.98 -22.31
C ARG A 112 2.27 -0.46 -22.22
N LYS A 113 2.77 0.10 -21.11
CA LYS A 113 2.89 1.54 -20.88
C LYS A 113 3.70 2.22 -21.99
N ALA A 114 4.84 1.66 -22.38
CA ALA A 114 5.65 2.22 -23.46
C ALA A 114 4.88 2.24 -24.79
N SER A 115 4.16 1.15 -25.11
CA SER A 115 3.31 1.10 -26.31
C SER A 115 2.18 2.13 -26.28
N LEU A 116 1.49 2.28 -25.15
CA LEU A 116 0.41 3.25 -24.98
C LEU A 116 0.90 4.69 -25.05
N ILE A 117 2.07 5.00 -24.48
CA ILE A 117 2.70 6.32 -24.65
C ILE A 117 2.98 6.59 -26.13
N ALA A 118 3.58 5.64 -26.84
CA ALA A 118 3.88 5.80 -28.27
C ALA A 118 2.59 5.97 -29.11
N GLN A 119 1.53 5.24 -28.79
CA GLN A 119 0.22 5.38 -29.45
C GLN A 119 -0.42 6.74 -29.16
N ALA A 120 -0.38 7.20 -27.91
CA ALA A 120 -0.91 8.50 -27.51
C ALA A 120 -0.15 9.64 -28.19
N GLN A 121 1.18 9.55 -28.29
CA GLN A 121 1.99 10.55 -29.02
C GLN A 121 1.61 10.63 -30.49
N LYS A 122 1.40 9.48 -31.16
CA LYS A 122 0.93 9.44 -32.55
C LYS A 122 -0.47 10.05 -32.70
N GLN A 123 -1.36 9.83 -31.74
CA GLN A 123 -2.71 10.41 -31.74
C GLN A 123 -2.68 11.92 -31.53
N SER A 124 -1.88 12.42 -30.57
CA SER A 124 -1.70 13.86 -30.35
C SER A 124 -1.14 14.58 -31.59
N ALA A 125 -0.25 13.91 -32.34
CA ALA A 125 0.28 14.45 -33.60
C ALA A 125 -0.77 14.47 -34.73
N LYS A 126 -1.65 13.45 -34.81
CA LYS A 126 -2.73 13.40 -35.82
C LYS A 126 -3.92 14.31 -35.51
N ALA A 127 -4.20 14.57 -34.24
CA ALA A 127 -5.28 15.47 -33.81
C ALA A 127 -5.06 16.94 -34.26
N HIS A 128 -3.82 17.31 -34.62
CA HIS A 128 -3.50 18.59 -35.27
C HIS A 128 -3.78 18.62 -36.79
N SER A 129 -4.32 17.54 -37.39
CA SER A 129 -4.56 17.48 -38.85
C SER A 129 -5.86 16.82 -39.29
N ALA A 130 -6.79 16.47 -38.40
CA ALA A 130 -8.08 15.92 -38.84
C ALA A 130 -9.25 16.21 -37.88
N THR A 131 -10.27 16.86 -38.44
CA THR A 131 -11.63 16.94 -37.88
C THR A 131 -12.27 15.55 -37.83
N THR A 132 -12.86 15.27 -36.68
CA THR A 132 -13.82 14.23 -36.29
C THR A 132 -14.25 13.19 -37.34
N SER A 133 -13.98 11.92 -37.04
CA SER A 133 -14.82 10.80 -37.51
C SER A 133 -14.88 9.73 -36.43
N GLN A 134 -16.03 9.63 -35.76
CA GLN A 134 -16.35 8.53 -34.87
C GLN A 134 -16.71 7.31 -35.72
N ALA A 135 -15.78 6.35 -35.81
CA ALA A 135 -16.06 5.04 -36.36
C ALA A 135 -16.55 4.11 -35.24
N THR A 136 -17.85 3.82 -35.27
CA THR A 136 -18.51 2.86 -34.38
C THR A 136 -18.16 1.45 -34.84
N SER A 137 -17.23 0.76 -34.16
CA SER A 137 -17.07 -0.69 -34.36
C SER A 137 -18.00 -1.44 -33.39
N LYS A 138 -18.91 -2.24 -33.96
CA LYS A 138 -19.72 -3.20 -33.20
C LYS A 138 -18.84 -4.39 -32.86
N GLN A 139 -18.32 -4.41 -31.64
CA GLN A 139 -17.77 -5.60 -31.01
C GLN A 139 -18.75 -6.03 -29.91
N THR A 140 -19.19 -7.28 -29.95
CA THR A 140 -20.01 -7.91 -28.91
C THR A 140 -19.22 -8.00 -27.62
N ASP A 141 -19.36 -6.97 -26.79
CA ASP A 141 -18.66 -6.85 -25.53
C ASP A 141 -19.50 -7.40 -24.39
N GLN A 142 -18.94 -8.40 -23.70
CA GLN A 142 -19.43 -8.80 -22.38
C GLN A 142 -19.26 -7.63 -21.40
N PRO A 143 -20.25 -7.33 -20.54
CA PRO A 143 -20.15 -6.26 -19.56
C PRO A 143 -18.97 -6.55 -18.62
N VAL A 144 -17.91 -5.76 -18.75
CA VAL A 144 -16.82 -5.71 -17.79
C VAL A 144 -17.29 -4.82 -16.65
N ALA A 145 -17.11 -5.25 -15.40
CA ALA A 145 -17.25 -4.41 -14.20
C ALA A 145 -18.68 -3.97 -13.78
N GLY A 146 -19.72 -4.74 -14.11
CA GLY A 146 -21.10 -4.34 -13.78
C GLY A 146 -21.53 -3.01 -14.43
N LEU A 147 -20.82 -2.61 -15.49
CA LEU A 147 -21.11 -1.43 -16.29
C LEU A 147 -22.17 -1.76 -17.35
N SER A 148 -22.99 -0.77 -17.69
CA SER A 148 -23.83 -0.84 -18.88
C SER A 148 -22.98 -0.88 -20.16
N LEU A 149 -23.54 -1.35 -21.28
CA LEU A 149 -22.84 -1.40 -22.56
C LEU A 149 -22.27 -0.03 -22.97
N THR A 150 -23.04 1.05 -22.76
CA THR A 150 -22.61 2.42 -23.03
C THR A 150 -21.40 2.83 -22.18
N GLN A 151 -21.44 2.51 -20.89
CA GLN A 151 -20.33 2.77 -19.97
C GLN A 151 -19.09 1.94 -20.33
N THR A 152 -19.26 0.68 -20.73
CA THR A 152 -18.15 -0.15 -21.22
C THR A 152 -17.50 0.46 -22.46
N GLN A 153 -18.28 0.94 -23.43
CA GLN A 153 -17.74 1.62 -24.61
C GLN A 153 -17.02 2.92 -24.27
N GLN A 154 -17.58 3.73 -23.37
CA GLN A 154 -16.95 4.95 -22.88
C GLN A 154 -15.60 4.64 -22.20
N ALA A 155 -15.57 3.65 -21.30
CA ALA A 155 -14.35 3.22 -20.61
C ALA A 155 -13.25 2.78 -21.59
N LYS A 156 -13.63 2.07 -22.65
CA LYS A 156 -12.70 1.61 -23.69
C LYS A 156 -12.04 2.75 -24.46
N GLN A 157 -12.73 3.87 -24.62
CA GLN A 157 -12.23 5.01 -25.37
C GLN A 157 -11.54 6.07 -24.50
N LEU A 158 -11.77 6.05 -23.19
CA LEU A 158 -11.29 7.07 -22.25
C LEU A 158 -9.76 7.01 -22.06
N PRO A 159 -9.01 8.05 -22.48
CA PRO A 159 -7.60 8.16 -22.14
C PRO A 159 -7.45 8.63 -20.69
N VAL A 160 -6.69 7.88 -19.90
CA VAL A 160 -6.39 8.22 -18.50
C VAL A 160 -4.90 8.00 -18.25
N VAL A 161 -4.24 8.93 -17.55
CA VAL A 161 -2.93 8.65 -16.94
C VAL A 161 -3.16 8.32 -15.48
N ALA A 162 -2.80 7.10 -15.08
CA ALA A 162 -2.94 6.62 -13.71
C ALA A 162 -1.56 6.53 -13.04
N ILE A 163 -1.36 7.24 -11.94
CA ILE A 163 -0.16 7.19 -11.11
C ILE A 163 -0.51 6.48 -9.80
N GLY A 164 0.16 5.36 -9.50
CA GLY A 164 -0.17 4.58 -8.31
C GLY A 164 1.01 3.89 -7.62
N ASP A 165 0.69 3.22 -6.53
CA ASP A 165 1.62 2.41 -5.75
C ASP A 165 1.39 0.90 -5.94
N SER A 166 1.74 0.07 -4.96
CA SER A 166 1.57 -1.38 -5.03
C SER A 166 0.11 -1.82 -5.13
N VAL A 167 -0.84 -1.10 -4.54
CA VAL A 167 -2.26 -1.48 -4.56
C VAL A 167 -2.83 -1.37 -5.98
N MET A 168 -2.53 -0.27 -6.67
CA MET A 168 -2.88 -0.10 -8.08
C MET A 168 -2.11 -1.07 -8.98
N LEU A 169 -0.82 -1.30 -8.70
CA LEU A 169 0.01 -2.23 -9.48
C LEU A 169 -0.51 -3.66 -9.40
N ASP A 170 -1.06 -4.06 -8.25
CA ASP A 170 -1.59 -5.41 -8.06
C ASP A 170 -2.92 -5.62 -8.81
N SER A 171 -3.76 -4.58 -8.88
CA SER A 171 -5.03 -4.56 -9.63
C SER A 171 -4.88 -4.19 -11.11
N LEU A 172 -3.65 -3.99 -11.58
CA LEU A 172 -3.35 -3.40 -12.89
C LEU A 172 -4.05 -4.09 -14.05
N ASN A 173 -4.03 -5.43 -14.10
CA ASN A 173 -4.60 -6.16 -15.23
C ASN A 173 -6.11 -5.95 -15.36
N VAL A 174 -6.83 -5.87 -14.23
CA VAL A 174 -8.29 -5.70 -14.21
C VAL A 174 -8.66 -4.27 -14.58
N LEU A 175 -7.99 -3.27 -13.99
CA LEU A 175 -8.16 -1.85 -14.39
C LEU A 175 -7.92 -1.66 -15.89
N GLN A 176 -6.90 -2.33 -16.41
CA GLN A 176 -6.49 -2.19 -17.78
C GLN A 176 -7.41 -2.95 -18.77
N GLN A 177 -8.14 -3.97 -18.31
CA GLN A 177 -9.23 -4.60 -19.09
C GLN A 177 -10.40 -3.63 -19.27
N ALA A 178 -10.78 -2.90 -18.20
CA ALA A 178 -11.84 -1.90 -18.27
C ALA A 178 -11.42 -0.67 -19.08
N PHE A 179 -10.17 -0.21 -18.92
CA PHE A 179 -9.62 0.97 -19.59
C PHE A 179 -8.39 0.61 -20.45
N PRO A 180 -8.58 0.04 -21.65
CA PRO A 180 -7.47 -0.39 -22.51
C PRO A 180 -6.51 0.73 -22.92
N LYS A 181 -6.98 1.99 -22.96
CA LYS A 181 -6.15 3.19 -23.27
C LYS A 181 -5.52 3.85 -22.05
N MET A 182 -5.80 3.39 -20.84
CA MET A 182 -5.22 3.96 -19.62
C MET A 182 -3.72 3.67 -19.56
N ILE A 183 -2.91 4.72 -19.41
CA ILE A 183 -1.47 4.64 -19.16
C ILE A 183 -1.27 4.49 -17.65
N ILE A 184 -1.04 3.26 -17.19
CA ILE A 184 -0.82 2.98 -15.77
C ILE A 184 0.67 3.04 -15.45
N ASN A 185 1.07 3.95 -14.57
CA ASN A 185 2.37 4.02 -13.97
C ASN A 185 2.25 3.75 -12.48
N ALA A 186 2.42 2.49 -12.09
CA ALA A 186 2.35 2.04 -10.70
C ALA A 186 3.65 1.34 -10.27
N LYS A 187 4.12 1.55 -9.03
CA LYS A 187 5.36 0.95 -8.50
C LYS A 187 5.23 0.64 -7.01
N VAL A 188 5.75 -0.51 -6.58
CA VAL A 188 5.84 -0.89 -5.16
C VAL A 188 6.55 0.18 -4.34
N GLY A 189 6.00 0.51 -3.18
CA GLY A 189 6.60 1.47 -2.25
C GLY A 189 6.56 2.93 -2.72
N ARG A 190 5.88 3.23 -3.84
CA ARG A 190 5.78 4.61 -4.30
C ARG A 190 5.01 5.47 -3.29
N GLN A 191 5.53 6.67 -3.07
CA GLN A 191 4.94 7.71 -2.23
C GLN A 191 4.52 8.91 -3.08
N VAL A 192 3.66 9.76 -2.51
CA VAL A 192 3.09 10.96 -3.17
C VAL A 192 4.16 11.91 -3.71
N LYS A 193 5.32 12.01 -3.05
CA LYS A 193 6.45 12.83 -3.51
C LYS A 193 6.91 12.55 -4.94
N ALA A 194 6.71 11.32 -5.44
CA ALA A 194 7.10 10.94 -6.80
C ALA A 194 6.12 11.44 -7.88
N SER A 195 4.96 11.98 -7.50
CA SER A 195 3.93 12.38 -8.46
C SER A 195 4.38 13.54 -9.34
N SER A 196 5.14 14.48 -8.77
CA SER A 196 5.61 15.68 -9.47
C SER A 196 6.41 15.33 -10.73
N ASP A 197 7.46 14.52 -10.57
CA ASP A 197 8.31 14.11 -11.68
C ASP A 197 7.53 13.32 -12.75
N LEU A 198 6.57 12.50 -12.32
CA LEU A 198 5.76 11.68 -13.22
C LEU A 198 4.77 12.53 -14.02
N LEU A 199 4.08 13.48 -13.37
CA LEU A 199 3.17 14.40 -14.04
C LEU A 199 3.92 15.27 -15.05
N ASN A 200 5.07 15.81 -14.65
CA ASN A 200 5.94 16.55 -15.56
C ASN A 200 6.41 15.68 -16.75
N TYR A 201 6.79 14.43 -16.50
CA TYR A 201 7.15 13.49 -17.56
C TYR A 201 6.02 13.28 -18.59
N TYR A 202 4.78 13.08 -18.13
CA TYR A 202 3.63 12.88 -19.04
C TYR A 202 3.22 14.16 -19.76
N ALA A 203 3.29 15.31 -19.08
CA ALA A 203 3.01 16.62 -19.67
C ALA A 203 4.03 16.95 -20.77
N THR A 204 5.33 16.82 -20.48
CA THR A 204 6.42 17.08 -21.44
C THR A 204 6.41 16.13 -22.63
N LYS A 205 5.89 14.91 -22.47
CA LYS A 205 5.70 13.95 -23.57
C LYS A 205 4.44 14.22 -24.41
N GLY A 206 3.59 15.18 -24.03
CA GLY A 206 2.34 15.49 -24.74
C GLY A 206 1.26 14.41 -24.63
N VAL A 207 1.30 13.61 -23.56
CA VAL A 207 0.40 12.46 -23.37
C VAL A 207 -0.34 12.48 -22.04
N LEU A 208 -0.34 13.62 -21.32
CA LEU A 208 -1.15 13.81 -20.11
C LEU A 208 -2.58 14.23 -20.53
N PRO A 209 -3.56 13.31 -20.46
CA PRO A 209 -4.93 13.57 -20.91
C PRO A 209 -5.69 14.43 -19.89
N ASP A 210 -6.97 14.68 -20.18
CA ASP A 210 -7.83 15.47 -19.29
C ASP A 210 -8.21 14.75 -18.00
N VAL A 211 -8.02 13.43 -17.92
CA VAL A 211 -8.33 12.63 -16.73
C VAL A 211 -7.05 12.03 -16.14
N VAL A 212 -6.75 12.40 -14.89
CA VAL A 212 -5.63 11.88 -14.11
C VAL A 212 -6.15 11.08 -12.93
N LEU A 213 -5.72 9.82 -12.80
CA LEU A 213 -6.05 8.96 -11.67
C LEU A 213 -4.85 8.82 -10.74
N ILE A 214 -5.02 9.06 -9.44
CA ILE A 214 -3.96 8.92 -8.44
C ILE A 214 -4.38 7.87 -7.41
N GLY A 215 -3.56 6.83 -7.24
CA GLY A 215 -3.71 5.82 -6.19
C GLY A 215 -2.45 5.75 -5.34
N LEU A 216 -2.21 6.82 -4.59
CA LEU A 216 -1.04 7.00 -3.71
C LEU A 216 -1.48 7.43 -2.31
N GLY A 217 -0.68 7.04 -1.31
CA GLY A 217 -0.91 7.33 0.11
C GLY A 217 -0.77 6.08 1.00
N THR A 218 -0.76 4.88 0.39
CA THR A 218 -0.61 3.60 1.10
C THR A 218 0.73 3.54 1.84
N ASN A 219 1.80 4.02 1.20
CA ASN A 219 3.19 3.89 1.67
C ASN A 219 3.69 5.09 2.50
N GLY A 220 2.81 6.00 2.91
CA GLY A 220 3.17 7.11 3.78
C GLY A 220 2.18 8.25 3.73
N ALA A 221 2.16 9.03 4.83
CA ALA A 221 1.46 10.30 4.88
C ALA A 221 2.01 11.30 3.85
N PHE A 222 1.20 12.28 3.51
CA PHE A 222 1.60 13.43 2.70
C PHE A 222 0.92 14.69 3.21
N THR A 223 1.48 15.84 2.86
CA THR A 223 0.99 17.13 3.36
C THR A 223 -0.04 17.76 2.41
N PRO A 224 -0.90 18.66 2.90
CA PRO A 224 -1.75 19.49 2.04
C PRO A 224 -0.96 20.26 0.97
N GLN A 225 0.28 20.67 1.28
CA GLN A 225 1.16 21.33 0.33
C GLN A 225 1.52 20.41 -0.85
N GLN A 226 1.87 19.15 -0.59
CA GLN A 226 2.16 18.18 -1.66
C GLN A 226 0.94 17.91 -2.54
N LEU A 227 -0.27 17.85 -1.95
CA LEU A 227 -1.52 17.78 -2.71
C LEU A 227 -1.70 19.01 -3.59
N ALA A 228 -1.51 20.21 -3.03
CA ALA A 228 -1.66 21.47 -3.75
C ALA A 228 -0.65 21.60 -4.90
N GLU A 229 0.59 21.15 -4.71
CA GLU A 229 1.61 21.09 -5.78
C GLU A 229 1.16 20.21 -6.94
N ILE A 230 0.64 19.02 -6.66
CA ILE A 230 0.08 18.11 -7.67
C ILE A 230 -1.07 18.77 -8.42
N MET A 231 -2.02 19.38 -7.70
CA MET A 231 -3.18 20.02 -8.34
C MET A 231 -2.76 21.20 -9.22
N ARG A 232 -1.79 22.02 -8.79
CA ARG A 232 -1.23 23.10 -9.61
C ARG A 232 -0.55 22.58 -10.87
N GLN A 233 0.23 21.50 -10.77
CA GLN A 233 0.91 20.90 -11.91
C GLN A 233 -0.04 20.29 -12.94
N VAL A 234 -1.12 19.64 -12.48
CA VAL A 234 -2.16 19.10 -13.36
C VAL A 234 -2.92 20.24 -14.07
N GLY A 235 -3.16 21.33 -13.33
CA GLY A 235 -3.85 22.51 -13.81
C GLY A 235 -5.38 22.36 -13.81
N PRO A 236 -6.12 23.49 -13.93
CA PRO A 236 -7.58 23.52 -13.74
C PRO A 236 -8.37 22.88 -14.89
N LYS A 237 -7.77 22.72 -16.07
CA LYS A 237 -8.44 22.16 -17.27
C LYS A 237 -8.63 20.64 -17.20
N ARG A 238 -7.89 19.96 -16.31
CA ARG A 238 -7.93 18.51 -16.16
C ARG A 238 -8.67 18.14 -14.88
N GLN A 239 -9.24 16.94 -14.87
CA GLN A 239 -9.91 16.34 -13.74
C GLN A 239 -8.97 15.34 -13.05
N VAL A 240 -8.77 15.49 -11.76
CA VAL A 240 -7.99 14.59 -10.91
C VAL A 240 -8.94 13.73 -10.11
N PHE A 241 -8.81 12.42 -10.25
CA PHE A 241 -9.45 11.44 -9.41
C PHE A 241 -8.42 10.85 -8.46
N TRP A 242 -8.63 10.93 -7.16
CA TRP A 242 -7.68 10.41 -6.16
C TRP A 242 -8.36 9.36 -5.27
N ILE A 243 -7.83 8.15 -5.31
CA ILE A 243 -8.31 7.02 -4.53
C ILE A 243 -7.80 7.15 -3.09
N ASN A 244 -8.71 7.23 -2.12
CA ASN A 244 -8.33 7.24 -0.71
C ASN A 244 -7.88 5.84 -0.25
N VAL A 245 -7.23 5.74 0.91
CA VAL A 245 -6.46 4.55 1.27
C VAL A 245 -7.08 3.76 2.40
N ARG A 246 -6.98 2.43 2.29
CA ARG A 246 -7.21 1.48 3.38
C ARG A 246 -5.88 0.82 3.75
N VAL A 247 -5.34 1.23 4.89
CA VAL A 247 -4.11 0.71 5.51
C VAL A 247 -4.31 0.61 7.02
N PRO A 248 -5.18 -0.28 7.51
CA PRO A 248 -5.61 -0.29 8.92
C PRO A 248 -4.47 -0.61 9.89
N THR A 249 -3.40 -1.22 9.38
CA THR A 249 -2.15 -1.53 10.09
C THR A 249 -1.21 -0.32 10.22
N ARG A 250 -1.57 0.86 9.70
CA ARG A 250 -0.71 2.05 9.70
C ARG A 250 -1.42 3.26 10.30
N SER A 251 -0.73 3.95 11.20
CA SER A 251 -1.24 5.12 11.92
C SER A 251 -1.61 6.30 11.02
N TRP A 252 -0.99 6.41 9.83
CA TRP A 252 -1.21 7.53 8.92
C TRP A 252 -2.47 7.44 8.06
N GLN A 253 -3.19 6.30 8.03
CA GLN A 253 -4.36 6.09 7.17
C GLN A 253 -5.35 7.27 7.25
N ASN A 254 -5.74 7.62 8.48
CA ASN A 254 -6.79 8.62 8.69
C ASN A 254 -6.30 10.02 8.32
N SER A 255 -5.01 10.32 8.55
CA SER A 255 -4.40 11.58 8.14
C SER A 255 -4.38 11.75 6.62
N VAL A 256 -4.05 10.67 5.89
CA VAL A 256 -4.13 10.64 4.42
C VAL A 256 -5.55 10.90 3.94
N ASN A 257 -6.53 10.14 4.45
CA ASN A 257 -7.92 10.25 4.01
C ASN A 257 -8.53 11.63 4.37
N ALA A 258 -8.17 12.19 5.53
CA ALA A 258 -8.57 13.54 5.93
C ALA A 258 -7.94 14.63 5.05
N THR A 259 -6.69 14.45 4.63
CA THR A 259 -6.02 15.37 3.69
C THR A 259 -6.69 15.35 2.32
N LEU A 260 -7.06 14.17 1.81
CA LEU A 260 -7.81 14.04 0.57
C LEU A 260 -9.20 14.68 0.66
N LYS A 261 -9.94 14.41 1.74
CA LYS A 261 -11.27 14.98 1.97
C LYS A 261 -11.24 16.52 1.96
N ARG A 262 -10.29 17.12 2.67
CA ARG A 262 -10.09 18.58 2.68
C ARG A 262 -9.64 19.10 1.32
N GLY A 263 -8.75 18.38 0.63
CA GLY A 263 -8.32 18.73 -0.72
C GLY A 263 -9.48 18.84 -1.70
N ALA A 264 -10.41 17.88 -1.69
CA ALA A 264 -11.58 17.89 -2.59
C ALA A 264 -12.55 19.06 -2.33
N GLN A 265 -12.56 19.61 -1.11
CA GLN A 265 -13.31 20.83 -0.80
C GLN A 265 -12.63 22.10 -1.36
N GLN A 266 -11.30 22.08 -1.47
CA GLN A 266 -10.50 23.21 -1.93
C GLN A 266 -10.31 23.24 -3.45
N TRP A 267 -10.28 22.08 -4.11
CA TRP A 267 -9.96 21.95 -5.53
C TRP A 267 -11.17 21.40 -6.30
N PRO A 268 -11.91 22.23 -7.06
CA PRO A 268 -13.14 21.81 -7.76
C PRO A 268 -12.96 20.72 -8.83
N ASN A 269 -11.73 20.55 -9.29
CA ASN A 269 -11.32 19.52 -10.24
C ASN A 269 -10.65 18.30 -9.57
N LEU A 270 -10.67 18.21 -8.24
CA LEU A 270 -10.26 17.02 -7.48
C LEU A 270 -11.49 16.27 -6.97
N THR A 271 -11.60 15.01 -7.36
CA THR A 271 -12.64 14.11 -6.90
C THR A 271 -12.02 12.92 -6.17
N VAL A 272 -12.50 12.62 -4.96
CA VAL A 272 -12.01 11.48 -4.17
C VAL A 272 -12.83 10.23 -4.48
N ILE A 273 -12.15 9.16 -4.90
CA ILE A 273 -12.75 7.82 -5.03
C ILE A 273 -12.64 7.13 -3.66
N ASP A 274 -13.78 6.93 -3.00
CA ASP A 274 -13.86 6.48 -1.61
C ASP A 274 -13.73 4.95 -1.44
N TRP A 275 -12.57 4.42 -1.83
CA TRP A 275 -12.22 3.01 -1.64
C TRP A 275 -12.20 2.61 -0.16
N TYR A 276 -11.79 3.53 0.73
CA TYR A 276 -11.71 3.29 2.17
C TYR A 276 -13.05 2.85 2.74
N ASN A 277 -14.12 3.62 2.52
CA ASN A 277 -15.44 3.28 3.02
C ASN A 277 -16.07 2.13 2.23
N TYR A 278 -15.91 2.10 0.91
CA TYR A 278 -16.45 1.03 0.06
C TYR A 278 -15.92 -0.36 0.45
N SER A 279 -14.68 -0.44 0.90
CA SER A 279 -14.07 -1.71 1.32
C SER A 279 -14.23 -2.05 2.81
N GLN A 280 -14.96 -1.23 3.59
CA GLN A 280 -15.26 -1.56 4.97
C GLN A 280 -16.12 -2.82 5.09
N GLY A 281 -15.89 -3.60 6.15
CA GLY A 281 -16.58 -4.88 6.35
C GLY A 281 -16.09 -6.02 5.43
N HIS A 282 -15.31 -5.73 4.39
CA HIS A 282 -14.87 -6.72 3.40
C HIS A 282 -13.44 -7.24 3.63
N SER A 283 -13.13 -7.71 4.83
CA SER A 283 -11.79 -8.24 5.17
C SER A 283 -11.34 -9.40 4.26
N ALA A 284 -12.29 -10.19 3.75
CA ALA A 284 -12.07 -11.27 2.81
C ALA A 284 -11.64 -10.81 1.40
N TRP A 285 -11.73 -9.52 1.08
CA TRP A 285 -11.20 -8.97 -0.18
C TRP A 285 -9.70 -8.73 -0.16
N PHE A 286 -9.05 -8.87 1.00
CA PHE A 286 -7.65 -8.52 1.17
C PHE A 286 -6.79 -9.75 1.48
N TYR A 287 -5.49 -9.64 1.19
CA TYR A 287 -4.50 -10.53 1.79
C TYR A 287 -4.42 -10.31 3.31
N LYS A 288 -3.61 -11.12 3.99
CA LYS A 288 -3.45 -11.05 5.45
C LYS A 288 -2.96 -9.70 5.98
N ASP A 289 -2.30 -8.91 5.14
CA ASP A 289 -1.86 -7.56 5.49
C ASP A 289 -3.00 -6.54 5.59
N GLN A 290 -4.21 -6.89 5.12
CA GLN A 290 -5.40 -6.03 5.07
C GLN A 290 -5.20 -4.73 4.26
N VAL A 291 -4.20 -4.72 3.37
CA VAL A 291 -3.86 -3.59 2.49
C VAL A 291 -4.03 -3.98 1.03
N HIS A 292 -3.40 -5.08 0.61
CA HIS A 292 -3.41 -5.50 -0.79
C HIS A 292 -4.67 -6.32 -1.05
N PRO A 293 -5.51 -5.94 -2.04
CA PRO A 293 -6.65 -6.75 -2.44
C PRO A 293 -6.17 -8.11 -2.98
N ASN A 294 -6.88 -9.19 -2.67
CA ASN A 294 -6.67 -10.50 -3.30
C ASN A 294 -7.40 -10.57 -4.67
N ASN A 295 -7.49 -11.74 -5.30
CA ASN A 295 -8.11 -11.83 -6.63
C ASN A 295 -9.57 -11.36 -6.66
N ILE A 296 -10.33 -11.60 -5.60
CA ILE A 296 -11.72 -11.12 -5.46
C ILE A 296 -11.71 -9.60 -5.24
N GLY A 297 -10.87 -9.13 -4.31
CA GLY A 297 -10.78 -7.70 -4.01
C GLY A 297 -10.28 -6.84 -5.18
N LYS A 298 -9.38 -7.36 -6.03
CA LYS A 298 -8.89 -6.65 -7.23
C LYS A 298 -10.00 -6.38 -8.23
N GLN A 299 -10.96 -7.31 -8.34
CA GLN A 299 -12.15 -7.13 -9.16
C GLN A 299 -12.99 -5.98 -8.60
N HIS A 300 -13.37 -6.05 -7.32
CA HIS A 300 -14.15 -4.99 -6.67
C HIS A 300 -13.45 -3.62 -6.67
N TYR A 301 -12.13 -3.59 -6.46
CA TYR A 301 -11.33 -2.37 -6.52
C TYR A 301 -11.42 -1.71 -7.90
N SER A 302 -11.22 -2.50 -8.95
CA SER A 302 -11.21 -2.00 -10.33
C SER A 302 -12.61 -1.60 -10.80
N ASP A 303 -13.62 -2.39 -10.44
CA ASP A 303 -15.01 -2.13 -10.80
C ASP A 303 -15.52 -0.84 -10.15
N PHE A 304 -15.22 -0.67 -8.85
CA PHE A 304 -15.58 0.53 -8.12
C PHE A 304 -14.90 1.77 -8.72
N ILE A 305 -13.59 1.70 -9.03
CA ILE A 305 -12.89 2.81 -9.70
C ILE A 305 -13.52 3.12 -11.05
N ALA A 306 -13.84 2.09 -11.85
CA ALA A 306 -14.43 2.28 -13.16
C ALA A 306 -15.79 2.97 -13.07
N GLN A 307 -16.64 2.52 -12.16
CA GLN A 307 -17.96 3.12 -11.90
C GLN A 307 -17.82 4.57 -11.43
N GLN A 308 -16.92 4.86 -10.48
CA GLN A 308 -16.74 6.23 -9.97
C GLN A 308 -16.20 7.17 -11.04
N LEU A 309 -15.20 6.75 -11.83
CA LEU A 309 -14.67 7.54 -12.95
C LEU A 309 -15.78 7.90 -13.93
N LEU A 310 -16.51 6.90 -14.46
CA LEU A 310 -17.52 7.12 -15.48
C LEU A 310 -18.72 7.93 -14.97
N LYS A 311 -19.05 7.82 -13.68
CA LYS A 311 -20.13 8.58 -13.05
C LYS A 311 -19.79 10.06 -12.85
N GLN A 312 -18.53 10.38 -12.60
CA GLN A 312 -18.12 11.70 -12.08
C GLN A 312 -17.27 12.52 -13.06
N ILE A 313 -16.84 11.93 -14.18
CA ILE A 313 -16.23 12.69 -15.27
C ILE A 313 -17.23 13.72 -15.79
N LYS A 314 -16.79 14.98 -15.80
CA LYS A 314 -17.48 16.09 -16.44
C LYS A 314 -17.06 16.14 -17.91
N HIS A 315 -18.04 16.27 -18.80
CA HIS A 315 -17.84 16.44 -20.24
C HIS A 315 -17.88 17.92 -20.62
#